data_AF-A0A958MCZ9-F1
#
_entry.id   AF-A0A958MCZ9-F1
#
_cell.length_a   1.000
_cell.length_b   1.000
_cell.length_c   1.000
_cell.angle_alpha   90.00
_cell.angle_beta   90.00
_cell.angle_gamma   90.00
#
_symmetry.space_group_name_H-M   'P 1'
#
loop_
_entity.id
_entity.type
_entity.pdbx_description
1 polymer ?
#
loop_
_entity_poly.entity_id
_entity_poly.type
_entity_poly.pdbx_seq_one_letter_code
_entity_poly.pdbx_strand_id
1 'polypeptide(L)'
;MKNQAGQMTVEAILIVTLLFSGVMLARNLIQEKRLLAKLVEEPWQYLSGMIENGIWAPPEEGRPFHPNLVTRHGSPQGDPP
;
A
#
# COMPACT_ATOMS: atom_id res chain seq x y z
N MET A 1 11.30 7.66 56.94
CA MET A 1 11.95 8.10 55.70
C MET A 1 11.57 7.14 54.59
N LYS A 2 10.77 7.59 53.62
CA LYS A 2 10.28 6.77 52.50
C LYS A 2 11.44 6.47 51.55
N ASN A 3 11.56 5.23 51.10
CA ASN A 3 12.65 4.74 50.26
C ASN A 3 12.48 5.25 48.80
N GLN A 4 12.83 6.52 48.56
CA GLN A 4 12.59 7.21 47.27
C GLN A 4 13.46 6.68 46.12
N ALA A 5 14.65 6.16 46.42
CA ALA A 5 15.56 5.64 45.39
C ALA A 5 14.99 4.38 44.70
N GLY A 6 14.40 3.46 45.46
CA GLY A 6 13.79 2.24 44.92
C GLY A 6 12.53 2.53 44.10
N GLN A 7 11.72 3.50 44.53
CA GLN A 7 10.53 3.93 43.79
C GLN A 7 10.89 4.51 42.42
N MET A 8 11.93 5.36 42.36
CA MET A 8 12.41 5.94 41.11
C MET A 8 12.89 4.86 40.11
N THR A 9 13.60 3.84 40.59
CA THR A 9 14.03 2.72 39.73
C THR A 9 12.84 1.93 39.17
N VAL A 10 11.82 1.67 39.99
CA VAL A 10 10.62 0.95 39.56
C VAL A 10 9.83 1.77 38.54
N GLU A 11 9.68 3.07 38.76
CA GLU A 11 9.00 3.98 37.81
C GLU A 11 9.73 4.04 36.46
N ALA A 12 11.07 4.10 36.46
CA ALA A 12 11.86 4.08 35.24
C ALA A 12 11.67 2.78 34.43
N ILE A 13 11.67 1.63 35.10
CA ILE A 13 11.42 0.33 34.44
C ILE A 13 10.01 0.28 33.87
N LEU A 14 9.02 0.81 34.59
CA LEU A 14 7.63 0.85 34.14
C LEU A 14 7.47 1.71 32.87
N ILE A 15 8.15 2.87 32.82
CA ILE A 15 8.16 3.72 31.63
C ILE A 15 8.83 3.00 30.45
N VAL A 16 9.98 2.37 30.66
CA VAL A 16 10.69 1.65 29.59
C VAL A 16 9.86 0.49 29.04
N THR A 17 9.23 -0.29 29.91
CA THR A 17 8.37 -1.41 29.50
C THR A 17 7.13 -0.93 28.74
N LEU A 18 6.51 0.18 29.19
CA LEU A 18 5.40 0.81 28.47
C LEU A 18 5.82 1.25 27.07
N LEU A 19 6.96 1.95 26.94
CA LEU A 19 7.47 2.40 25.66
C LEU A 19 7.82 1.23 24.74
N PHE A 20 8.46 0.17 25.25
CA PHE A 20 8.75 -1.04 24.48
C PHE A 20 7.47 -1.68 23.94
N SER A 21 6.44 -1.80 24.77
CA SER A 21 5.15 -2.35 24.35
C SER A 21 4.51 -1.53 23.21
N GLY A 22 4.57 -0.19 23.31
CA GLY A 22 4.11 0.72 22.28
C GLY A 22 4.86 0.56 20.95
N VAL A 23 6.19 0.44 21.00
CA VAL A 23 7.02 0.23 19.80
C VAL A 23 6.72 -1.12 19.15
N MET A 24 6.52 -2.19 19.92
CA MET A 24 6.16 -3.49 19.37
C MET A 24 4.80 -3.47 18.67
N LEU A 25 3.79 -2.81 19.26
CA LEU A 25 2.49 -2.63 18.63
C LEU A 25 2.58 -1.81 17.33
N ALA A 26 3.33 -0.70 17.35
CA ALA A 26 3.54 0.12 16.16
C ALA A 26 4.23 -0.66 15.03
N ARG A 27 5.26 -1.46 15.36
CA ARG A 27 5.94 -2.33 14.40
C ARG A 27 4.99 -3.32 13.76
N ASN A 28 4.15 -3.99 14.57
CA ASN A 28 3.18 -4.96 14.06
C ASN A 28 2.18 -4.29 13.13
N LEU A 29 1.65 -3.11 13.48
CA LEU A 29 0.73 -2.37 12.60
C LEU A 29 1.38 -1.97 11.27
N ILE A 30 2.65 -1.58 11.28
CA ILE A 30 3.37 -1.22 10.04
C ILE A 30 3.60 -2.47 9.17
N GLN A 31 3.95 -3.60 9.78
CA GLN A 31 4.15 -4.86 9.06
C GLN A 31 2.84 -5.44 8.52
N GLU A 32 1.78 -5.46 9.32
CA GLU A 32 0.45 -5.96 8.92
C GLU A 32 -0.14 -5.15 7.78
N LYS A 33 -0.06 -3.82 7.86
CA LYS A 33 -0.63 -2.97 6.82
C LYS A 33 0.22 -2.94 5.54
N ARG A 34 1.38 -3.62 5.53
CA ARG A 34 2.36 -3.65 4.43
C ARG A 34 2.46 -2.30 3.71
N LEU A 35 2.42 -1.18 4.47
CA LEU A 35 2.19 0.16 3.88
C LEU A 35 3.27 0.53 2.88
N LEU A 36 4.51 0.13 3.18
CA LEU A 36 5.64 0.28 2.28
C LEU A 36 5.52 -0.58 1.04
N ALA A 37 5.02 -1.81 1.17
CA ALA A 37 4.77 -2.67 0.02
C ALA A 37 3.66 -2.07 -0.85
N LYS A 38 2.54 -1.63 -0.25
CA LYS A 38 1.44 -0.99 -0.97
C LYS A 38 1.87 0.27 -1.72
N LEU A 39 2.68 1.11 -1.10
CA LEU A 39 3.19 2.35 -1.72
C LEU A 39 4.06 2.07 -2.96
N VAL A 40 4.77 0.93 -2.99
CA VAL A 40 5.62 0.53 -4.12
C VAL A 40 4.83 -0.31 -5.13
N GLU A 41 3.96 -1.21 -4.67
CA GLU A 41 3.15 -2.09 -5.49
C GLU A 41 2.11 -1.32 -6.31
N GLU A 42 1.45 -0.30 -5.75
CA GLU A 42 0.42 0.46 -6.47
C GLU A 42 0.93 1.05 -7.80
N PRO A 43 2.02 1.84 -7.85
CA PRO A 43 2.54 2.33 -9.13
C PRO A 43 2.94 1.21 -10.11
N TRP A 44 3.49 0.10 -9.61
CA TRP A 44 3.86 -1.03 -10.46
C TRP A 44 2.64 -1.72 -11.07
N GLN A 45 1.52 -1.79 -10.36
CA GLN A 45 0.26 -2.31 -10.90
C GLN A 45 -0.20 -1.46 -12.09
N TYR A 46 -0.20 -0.13 -11.97
CA TYR A 46 -0.54 0.75 -13.09
C TYR A 46 0.42 0.61 -14.28
N LEU A 47 1.72 0.50 -14.02
CA LEU A 47 2.69 0.28 -15.10
C LEU A 47 2.46 -1.06 -15.81
N SER A 48 2.23 -2.12 -15.04
CA SER A 48 1.94 -3.44 -15.61
C SER A 48 0.68 -3.44 -16.47
N GLY A 49 -0.39 -2.74 -16.05
CA GLY A 49 -1.59 -2.62 -16.86
C GLY A 49 -1.40 -1.76 -18.11
N MET A 50 -0.49 -0.79 -18.08
CA MET A 50 -0.08 -0.07 -19.29
C MET A 50 0.70 -0.97 -20.25
N ILE A 51 1.57 -1.85 -19.75
CA ILE A 51 2.33 -2.80 -20.57
C ILE A 51 1.40 -3.86 -21.18
N GLU A 52 0.48 -4.41 -20.41
CA GLU A 52 -0.40 -5.51 -20.83
C GLU A 52 -1.60 -5.03 -21.66
N ASN A 53 -2.27 -3.97 -21.21
CA ASN A 53 -3.54 -3.50 -21.79
C ASN A 53 -3.42 -2.19 -22.56
N GLY A 54 -2.27 -1.51 -22.50
CA GLY A 54 -2.06 -0.23 -23.15
C GLY A 54 -2.76 0.95 -22.47
N ILE A 55 -3.25 0.76 -21.24
CA ILE A 55 -4.08 1.73 -20.51
C ILE A 55 -3.51 1.93 -19.09
N TRP A 56 -3.53 3.17 -18.61
CA TRP A 56 -3.08 3.52 -17.26
C TRP A 56 -4.11 3.13 -16.19
N ALA A 57 -4.21 1.82 -15.93
CA ALA A 57 -5.06 1.23 -14.91
C ALA A 57 -4.41 -0.07 -14.41
N PRO A 58 -4.81 -0.62 -13.25
CA PRO A 58 -4.41 -1.96 -12.86
C PRO A 58 -4.78 -2.99 -13.95
N PRO A 59 -4.02 -4.09 -14.12
CA PRO A 59 -4.21 -5.03 -15.22
C PRO A 59 -5.61 -5.65 -15.28
N GLU A 60 -6.20 -5.92 -14.11
CA GLU A 60 -7.54 -6.52 -14.00
C GLU A 60 -8.64 -5.56 -14.46
N GLU A 61 -8.51 -4.26 -14.12
CA GLU A 61 -9.46 -3.22 -14.50
C GLU A 61 -9.30 -2.78 -15.96
N GLY A 62 -8.08 -2.78 -16.48
CA GLY A 62 -7.76 -2.39 -17.85
C GLY A 62 -8.11 -3.43 -18.91
N ARG A 63 -8.25 -4.70 -18.52
CA ARG A 63 -8.47 -5.84 -19.45
C ARG A 63 -9.69 -5.68 -20.37
N PRO A 64 -10.88 -5.25 -19.90
CA PRO A 64 -12.05 -5.08 -20.77
C PRO A 64 -11.86 -4.03 -21.87
N PHE A 65 -10.92 -3.12 -21.69
CA PHE A 65 -10.63 -2.03 -22.61
C PHE A 65 -9.42 -2.34 -23.52
N HIS A 66 -8.81 -3.52 -23.40
CA HIS A 66 -7.67 -3.91 -24.21
C HIS A 66 -8.04 -3.81 -25.71
N PRO A 67 -7.25 -3.11 -26.55
CA PRO A 67 -7.53 -2.90 -27.98
C PRO A 67 -7.93 -4.14 -28.78
N ASN A 68 -7.33 -5.29 -28.47
CA ASN A 68 -7.63 -6.61 -29.09
C ASN A 68 -8.93 -7.28 -28.61
N LEU A 69 -9.51 -6.84 -27.48
CA LEU A 69 -10.75 -7.37 -26.92
C LEU A 69 -11.96 -6.47 -27.25
N VAL A 70 -11.72 -5.21 -27.63
CA VAL A 70 -12.77 -4.30 -28.07
C VAL A 70 -13.14 -4.58 -29.53
N THR A 71 -14.41 -4.89 -29.79
CA THR A 71 -14.93 -5.06 -31.14
C THR A 71 -14.96 -3.70 -31.85
N ARG A 72 -14.00 -3.44 -32.73
CA ARG A 72 -13.96 -2.21 -33.53
C ARG A 72 -14.83 -2.36 -34.77
N HIS A 73 -15.69 -1.39 -35.04
CA HIS A 73 -16.33 -1.27 -36.35
C HIS A 73 -15.35 -0.62 -37.32
N GLY A 74 -14.91 -1.36 -38.34
CA GLY A 74 -14.14 -0.79 -39.45
C GLY A 74 -15.10 -0.26 -40.51
N SER A 75 -15.29 1.06 -40.57
CA SER A 75 -15.99 1.69 -41.69
C SER A 75 -15.00 1.97 -42.84
N PRO A 76 -15.20 1.42 -44.05
CA PRO A 76 -14.36 1.73 -45.20
C PRO A 76 -14.47 3.20 -45.67
N GLN A 77 -15.51 3.91 -45.23
CA GLN A 77 -15.81 5.27 -45.68
C GLN A 77 -15.29 6.36 -44.73
N GLY A 78 -14.79 6.01 -43.55
CA GLY A 78 -14.41 6.97 -42.50
C GLY A 78 -15.63 7.71 -41.93
N ASP A 79 -15.61 8.04 -40.65
CA ASP A 79 -16.66 8.88 -40.07
C ASP A 79 -16.49 10.32 -40.58
N PRO A 80 -17.56 10.99 -41.04
CA PRO A 80 -17.46 12.39 -41.45
C PRO A 80 -17.08 13.28 -40.25
N PRO A 81 -16.37 14.40 -40.50
CA PRO A 81 -15.87 15.30 -39.45
C PRO A 81 -16.96 15.97 -38.63
#